data_AF-A0A379VYG3-F1
#
_entry.id   AF-A0A379VYG3-F1
#
_cell.length_a   1.000
_cell.length_b   1.000
_cell.length_c   1.000
_cell.angle_alpha   90.00
_cell.angle_beta   90.00
_cell.angle_gamma   90.00
#
_symmetry.space_group_name_H-M   'P 1'
#
loop_
_entity.id
_entity.type
_entity.pdbx_description
1 polymer ?
#
loop_
_entity_poly.entity_id
_entity_poly.type
_entity_poly.pdbx_seq_one_letter_code
_entity_poly.pdbx_strand_id
1 'polypeptide(L)'
;MPNITWCDLPEDVSLWPGLPLSLSGDEVMPLDYHAGRSGWLLYGRGLDKQRLTQYQTKLGAAMVIVAAWCVEDYQVIRLAGSLTPRATRLAHEAQLDVAPLGKIPHLRTPGCWSWIWIPRRSRLSVSMKSRSWPVPVRRWLK
;
A
#
# COMPACT_ATOMS: atom_id res chain seq x y z
N MET A 1 -29.29 -14.43 10.63
CA MET A 1 -28.89 -13.25 9.85
C MET A 1 -28.93 -13.65 8.39
N PRO A 2 -29.51 -12.84 7.47
CA PRO A 2 -29.49 -13.19 6.05
C PRO A 2 -28.03 -13.29 5.59
N ASN A 3 -27.71 -14.35 4.85
CA ASN A 3 -26.37 -14.60 4.35
C ASN A 3 -26.20 -13.74 3.09
N ILE A 4 -25.46 -12.63 3.21
CA ILE A 4 -25.22 -11.71 2.09
C ILE A 4 -24.25 -12.41 1.14
N THR A 5 -24.66 -12.66 -0.10
CA THR A 5 -23.80 -13.32 -1.08
C THR A 5 -22.94 -12.30 -1.83
N TRP A 6 -21.87 -12.75 -2.49
CA TRP A 6 -21.04 -11.86 -3.31
C TRP A 6 -21.88 -11.11 -4.33
N CYS A 7 -22.88 -11.74 -4.96
CA CYS A 7 -23.77 -11.11 -5.94
C CYS A 7 -24.59 -9.94 -5.37
N ASP A 8 -24.93 -9.97 -4.08
CA ASP A 8 -25.76 -8.94 -3.43
C ASP A 8 -24.98 -7.67 -3.09
N LEU A 9 -23.65 -7.72 -3.12
CA LEU A 9 -22.79 -6.57 -2.82
C LEU A 9 -22.72 -5.61 -4.02
N PRO A 10 -22.78 -4.27 -3.78
CA PRO A 10 -22.67 -3.29 -4.85
C PRO A 10 -21.26 -3.31 -5.48
N GLU A 11 -21.14 -2.77 -6.70
CA GLU A 11 -19.85 -2.69 -7.40
C GLU A 11 -18.84 -1.80 -6.66
N ASP A 12 -19.34 -0.72 -6.07
CA ASP A 12 -18.55 0.16 -5.21
C ASP A 12 -18.33 -0.48 -3.84
N VAL A 13 -17.07 -0.76 -3.54
CA VAL A 13 -16.64 -1.42 -2.30
C VAL A 13 -16.89 -0.53 -1.07
N SER A 14 -16.98 0.79 -1.22
CA SER A 14 -17.24 1.71 -0.11
C SER A 14 -18.66 1.59 0.44
N LEU A 15 -19.60 1.08 -0.37
CA LEU A 15 -21.01 0.95 -0.03
C LEU A 15 -21.37 -0.41 0.56
N TRP A 16 -20.37 -1.27 0.82
CA TRP A 16 -20.62 -2.62 1.30
C TRP A 16 -21.21 -2.63 2.71
N PRO A 17 -22.41 -3.21 2.91
CA PRO A 17 -23.03 -3.30 4.22
C PRO A 17 -22.35 -4.39 5.07
N GLY A 18 -22.36 -4.23 6.39
CA GLY A 18 -22.00 -5.32 7.32
C GLY A 18 -20.51 -5.65 7.39
N LEU A 19 -19.62 -4.71 7.06
CA LEU A 19 -18.19 -4.85 7.32
C LEU A 19 -17.94 -5.02 8.84
N PRO A 20 -17.02 -5.91 9.25
CA PRO A 20 -16.00 -6.58 8.44
C PRO A 20 -16.47 -7.89 7.78
N LEU A 21 -15.98 -8.15 6.57
CA LEU A 21 -16.33 -9.31 5.74
C LEU A 21 -15.07 -10.10 5.32
N SER A 22 -15.14 -11.41 5.34
CA SER A 22 -14.16 -12.29 4.69
C SER A 22 -14.57 -12.53 3.24
N LEU A 23 -13.66 -12.28 2.31
CA LEU A 23 -13.77 -12.66 0.90
C LEU A 23 -12.91 -13.89 0.63
N SER A 24 -13.56 -14.97 0.21
CA SER A 24 -12.88 -16.20 -0.25
C SER A 24 -13.52 -16.66 -1.55
N GLY A 25 -12.99 -16.18 -2.68
CA GLY A 25 -13.61 -16.39 -3.99
C GLY A 25 -14.96 -15.67 -4.05
N ASP A 26 -16.01 -16.42 -4.32
CA ASP A 26 -17.40 -15.92 -4.40
C ASP A 26 -18.15 -16.00 -3.06
N GLU A 27 -17.50 -16.52 -2.01
CA GLU A 27 -18.08 -16.56 -0.68
C GLU A 27 -17.73 -15.31 0.11
N VAL A 28 -18.77 -14.70 0.68
CA VAL A 28 -18.69 -13.60 1.62
C VAL A 28 -19.14 -14.11 2.97
N MET A 29 -18.29 -13.99 3.98
CA MET A 29 -18.67 -14.34 5.36
C MET A 29 -18.59 -13.10 6.25
N PRO A 30 -19.68 -12.73 6.94
CA PRO A 30 -19.59 -11.73 7.99
C PRO A 30 -18.70 -12.25 9.12
N LEU A 31 -17.86 -11.37 9.66
CA LEU A 31 -16.98 -11.69 10.76
C LEU A 31 -17.29 -10.80 11.96
N ASP A 32 -17.27 -11.39 13.15
CA ASP A 32 -17.16 -10.62 14.39
C ASP A 32 -15.70 -10.23 14.64
N TYR A 33 -15.06 -9.62 13.63
CA TYR A 33 -13.65 -9.26 13.68
C TYR A 33 -13.45 -7.84 14.22
N HIS A 34 -13.00 -7.73 15.45
CA HIS A 34 -12.54 -6.46 15.99
C HIS A 34 -11.13 -6.16 15.51
N ALA A 35 -11.01 -5.50 14.35
CA ALA A 35 -9.74 -5.06 13.84
C ALA A 35 -9.06 -4.10 14.83
N GLY A 36 -8.02 -4.58 15.51
CA GLY A 36 -7.16 -3.78 16.37
C GLY A 36 -6.37 -2.72 15.57
N ARG A 37 -5.15 -2.40 16.00
CA ARG A 37 -4.28 -1.42 15.31
C ARG A 37 -3.54 -1.99 14.09
N SER A 38 -3.66 -3.29 13.84
CA SER A 38 -2.99 -3.98 12.73
C SER A 38 -3.84 -3.97 11.46
N GLY A 39 -3.17 -4.24 10.33
CA GLY A 39 -3.77 -4.31 9.02
C GLY A 39 -2.89 -3.67 7.96
N TRP A 40 -3.46 -3.48 6.80
CA TRP A 40 -2.87 -2.74 5.69
C TRP A 40 -3.97 -2.19 4.80
N LEU A 41 -3.62 -1.22 3.97
CA LEU A 41 -4.50 -0.56 3.02
C LEU A 41 -4.18 -1.05 1.63
N LEU A 42 -5.22 -1.31 0.85
CA LEU A 42 -5.18 -1.43 -0.59
C LEU A 42 -5.99 -0.27 -1.16
N TYR A 43 -5.40 0.53 -2.02
CA TYR A 43 -6.07 1.70 -2.57
C TYR A 43 -5.65 1.98 -4.00
N GLY A 44 -6.53 2.64 -4.75
CA GLY A 44 -6.28 2.99 -6.14
C GLY A 44 -7.53 3.54 -6.80
N ARG A 45 -7.36 4.00 -8.04
CA ARG A 45 -8.47 4.51 -8.85
C ARG A 45 -9.20 3.36 -9.52
N GLY A 46 -10.53 3.39 -9.47
CA GLY A 46 -11.37 2.33 -10.03
C GLY A 46 -11.10 0.97 -9.38
N LEU A 47 -10.90 0.94 -8.06
CA LEU A 47 -10.87 -0.31 -7.30
C LEU A 47 -12.31 -0.76 -7.07
N ASP A 48 -12.85 -1.49 -8.04
CA ASP A 48 -14.20 -2.05 -7.99
C ASP A 48 -14.21 -3.49 -7.44
N LYS A 49 -15.42 -4.00 -7.21
CA LYS A 49 -15.66 -5.39 -6.83
C LYS A 49 -14.99 -6.42 -7.75
N GLN A 50 -14.96 -6.19 -9.06
CA GLN A 50 -14.39 -7.15 -10.01
C GLN A 50 -12.86 -7.23 -9.89
N ARG A 51 -12.19 -6.08 -9.85
CA ARG A 51 -10.74 -5.95 -9.65
C ARG A 51 -10.32 -6.49 -8.30
N LEU A 52 -11.13 -6.28 -7.27
CA LEU A 52 -10.90 -6.85 -5.95
C LEU A 52 -10.98 -8.39 -5.97
N THR A 53 -11.99 -8.96 -6.63
CA THR A 53 -12.10 -10.43 -6.81
C THR A 53 -10.94 -10.99 -7.63
N GLN A 54 -10.54 -10.32 -8.72
CA GLN A 54 -9.39 -10.73 -9.53
C GLN A 54 -8.09 -10.69 -8.71
N TYR A 55 -7.91 -9.65 -7.90
CA TYR A 55 -6.76 -9.52 -7.01
C TYR A 55 -6.76 -10.65 -5.96
N GLN A 56 -7.90 -10.94 -5.34
CA GLN A 56 -8.07 -12.03 -4.37
C GLN A 56 -7.76 -13.40 -5.00
N THR A 57 -8.23 -13.65 -6.22
CA THR A 57 -7.98 -14.91 -6.94
C THR A 57 -6.49 -15.09 -7.25
N LYS A 58 -5.80 -14.03 -7.69
CA LYS A 58 -4.34 -14.05 -7.92
C LYS A 58 -3.54 -14.21 -6.62
N LEU A 59 -4.03 -13.63 -5.52
CA LEU A 59 -3.43 -13.79 -4.21
C LEU A 59 -3.55 -15.24 -3.72
N GLY A 60 -4.67 -15.92 -4.04
CA GLY A 60 -4.93 -17.31 -3.70
C GLY A 60 -5.17 -17.52 -2.20
N ALA A 61 -5.60 -16.47 -1.51
CA ALA A 61 -5.86 -16.48 -0.08
C ALA A 61 -7.15 -15.73 0.24
N ALA A 62 -7.82 -16.12 1.32
CA ALA A 62 -8.94 -15.36 1.83
C ALA A 62 -8.49 -13.97 2.31
N MET A 63 -9.27 -12.95 1.99
CA MET A 63 -9.01 -11.56 2.34
C MET A 63 -10.07 -11.06 3.30
N VAL A 64 -9.68 -10.55 4.45
CA VAL A 64 -10.62 -9.98 5.43
C VAL A 64 -10.66 -8.46 5.26
N ILE A 65 -11.78 -7.95 4.74
CA ILE A 65 -12.05 -6.53 4.58
C ILE A 65 -12.65 -6.01 5.87
N VAL A 66 -11.94 -5.08 6.50
CA VAL A 66 -12.32 -4.47 7.77
C VAL A 66 -13.23 -3.27 7.55
N ALA A 67 -12.85 -2.43 6.60
CA ALA A 67 -13.53 -1.18 6.29
C ALA A 67 -13.19 -0.80 4.85
N ALA A 68 -14.11 -0.10 4.20
CA ALA A 68 -13.89 0.46 2.88
C ALA A 68 -14.48 1.88 2.84
N TRP A 69 -13.80 2.79 2.18
CA TRP A 69 -14.25 4.17 2.02
C TRP A 69 -13.65 4.77 0.76
N CYS A 70 -14.26 5.85 0.30
CA CYS A 70 -13.80 6.60 -0.85
C CYS A 70 -13.16 7.93 -0.40
N VAL A 71 -12.08 8.34 -1.06
CA VAL A 71 -11.42 9.63 -0.91
C VAL A 71 -11.25 10.23 -2.29
N GLU A 72 -12.12 11.19 -2.66
CA GLU A 72 -12.21 11.72 -4.02
C GLU A 72 -12.40 10.59 -5.04
N ASP A 73 -11.52 10.46 -6.04
CA ASP A 73 -11.57 9.37 -7.03
C ASP A 73 -10.86 8.08 -6.58
N TYR A 74 -10.36 8.04 -5.35
CA TYR A 74 -9.62 6.89 -4.81
C TYR A 74 -10.52 6.06 -3.92
N GLN A 75 -10.59 4.77 -4.24
CA GLN A 75 -11.23 3.80 -3.39
C GLN A 75 -10.18 3.16 -2.48
N VAL A 76 -10.46 3.12 -1.18
CA VAL A 76 -9.55 2.67 -0.12
C VAL A 76 -10.20 1.52 0.64
N ILE A 77 -9.46 0.42 0.76
CA ILE A 77 -9.89 -0.78 1.49
C ILE A 77 -8.89 -1.06 2.59
N ARG A 78 -9.38 -1.18 3.81
CA ARG A 78 -8.61 -1.68 4.95
C ARG A 78 -8.76 -3.18 5.06
N LEU A 79 -7.63 -3.87 5.03
CA LEU A 79 -7.52 -5.31 5.14
C LEU A 79 -6.89 -5.70 6.48
N ALA A 80 -7.37 -6.80 7.05
CA ALA A 80 -6.77 -7.38 8.24
C ALA A 80 -5.49 -8.16 7.90
N GLY A 81 -4.70 -8.46 8.94
CA GLY A 81 -3.45 -9.22 8.82
C GLY A 81 -2.23 -8.36 8.47
N SER A 82 -1.13 -9.02 8.11
CA SER A 82 0.12 -8.38 7.72
C SER A 82 0.24 -8.23 6.21
N LEU A 83 0.82 -7.12 5.76
CA LEU A 83 1.14 -6.91 4.34
C LEU A 83 2.28 -7.87 3.93
N THR A 84 2.00 -8.77 2.99
CA THR A 84 3.00 -9.69 2.46
C THR A 84 3.67 -9.13 1.21
N PRO A 85 4.94 -9.49 0.91
CA PRO A 85 5.61 -9.04 -0.31
C PRO A 85 4.88 -9.44 -1.60
N ARG A 86 4.21 -10.60 -1.59
CA ARG A 86 3.39 -11.08 -2.71
C ARG A 86 2.19 -10.16 -2.94
N ALA A 87 1.49 -9.77 -1.87
CA ALA A 87 0.36 -8.83 -1.95
C ALA A 87 0.82 -7.48 -2.53
N THR A 88 1.94 -6.94 -2.05
CA THR A 88 2.52 -5.70 -2.59
C THR A 88 2.82 -5.80 -4.09
N ARG A 89 3.46 -6.88 -4.51
CA ARG A 89 3.79 -7.10 -5.93
C ARG A 89 2.55 -7.18 -6.81
N LEU A 90 1.56 -7.99 -6.40
CA LEU A 90 0.31 -8.15 -7.15
C LEU A 90 -0.49 -6.85 -7.24
N ALA A 91 -0.46 -6.03 -6.19
CA ALA A 91 -1.14 -4.75 -6.18
C ALA A 91 -0.51 -3.80 -7.21
N HIS A 92 0.81 -3.68 -7.23
CA HIS A 92 1.52 -2.87 -8.22
C HIS A 92 1.31 -3.37 -9.66
N GLU A 93 1.28 -4.69 -9.87
CA GLU A 93 0.94 -5.28 -11.18
C GLU A 93 -0.50 -4.93 -11.62
N ALA A 94 -1.42 -4.75 -10.67
CA ALA A 94 -2.79 -4.31 -10.89
C ALA A 94 -2.97 -2.77 -10.92
N GLN A 95 -1.88 -2.00 -10.92
CA GLN A 95 -1.90 -0.53 -10.82
C GLN A 95 -2.59 0.00 -9.55
N LEU A 96 -2.51 -0.76 -8.47
CA LEU A 96 -2.96 -0.40 -7.13
C LEU A 96 -1.77 -0.18 -6.21
N ASP A 97 -1.97 0.61 -5.17
CA ASP A 97 -0.98 0.89 -4.15
C ASP A 97 -1.38 0.25 -2.82
N VAL A 98 -0.37 -0.05 -2.02
CA VAL A 98 -0.55 -0.66 -0.69
C VAL A 98 0.22 0.11 0.38
N ALA A 99 -0.32 0.12 1.59
CA ALA A 99 0.36 0.71 2.74
C ALA A 99 0.11 -0.10 4.03
N PRO A 100 1.15 -0.46 4.80
CA PRO A 100 0.95 -1.12 6.09
C PRO A 100 0.33 -0.14 7.11
N LEU A 101 -0.67 -0.59 7.87
CA LEU A 101 -1.20 0.14 9.02
C LEU A 101 -0.33 -0.16 10.24
N GLY A 102 0.39 0.84 10.72
CA GLY A 102 1.20 0.71 11.93
C GLY A 102 1.58 2.05 12.55
N LYS A 103 2.36 2.86 11.82
CA LYS A 103 2.83 4.18 12.28
C LYS A 103 2.24 5.31 11.45
N ILE A 104 0.94 5.23 11.14
CA ILE A 104 0.26 6.30 10.41
C ILE A 104 -0.09 7.40 11.42
N PRO A 105 0.26 8.67 11.15
CA PRO A 105 -0.07 9.78 12.04
C PRO A 105 -1.58 9.99 12.12
N HIS A 106 -2.06 10.44 13.28
CA HIS A 106 -3.46 10.75 13.49
C HIS A 106 -3.78 12.16 12.99
N LEU A 107 -4.69 12.28 12.01
CA LEU A 107 -5.11 13.57 11.44
C LEU A 107 -5.87 14.48 12.44
N ARG A 108 -6.39 13.91 13.54
CA ARG A 108 -7.06 14.69 14.60
C ARG A 108 -6.09 15.33 15.59
N THR A 109 -4.81 14.97 15.55
CA THR A 109 -3.78 15.56 16.39
C THR A 109 -2.98 16.56 15.55
N PRO A 110 -2.61 17.73 16.07
CA PRO A 110 -1.74 18.67 15.37
C PRO A 110 -0.49 17.95 14.89
N GLY A 111 -0.17 18.13 13.61
CA GLY A 111 0.96 17.48 12.95
C GLY A 111 1.52 18.37 11.85
N CYS A 112 2.71 18.01 11.36
CA CYS A 112 3.39 18.72 10.29
C CYS A 112 3.81 17.72 9.20
N TRP A 113 3.63 18.10 7.95
CA TRP A 113 4.11 17.34 6.79
C TRP A 113 5.29 18.10 6.20
N SER A 114 6.44 17.43 6.08
CA SER A 114 7.62 17.97 5.41
C SER A 114 7.93 17.10 4.20
N TRP A 115 8.15 17.75 3.06
CA TRP A 115 8.51 17.09 1.81
C TRP A 115 9.93 17.50 1.45
N ILE A 116 10.81 16.51 1.29
CA ILE A 116 12.17 16.73 0.82
C ILE A 116 12.24 16.19 -0.60
N TRP A 117 12.49 17.08 -1.55
CA TRP A 117 12.71 16.71 -2.93
C TRP A 117 14.15 16.21 -3.10
N ILE A 118 14.32 14.92 -3.36
CA ILE A 118 15.63 14.33 -3.65
C ILE A 118 15.76 14.19 -5.18
N PRO A 119 16.56 15.03 -5.86
CA PRO A 119 16.81 14.87 -7.28
C PRO A 119 17.48 13.51 -7.53
N ARG A 120 16.90 12.72 -8.43
CA ARG A 120 17.47 11.44 -8.88
C ARG A 120 18.83 11.74 -9.52
N ARG A 121 19.92 11.42 -8.83
CA ARG A 121 21.28 11.56 -9.37
C ARG A 121 21.43 10.55 -10.52
N SER A 122 21.29 11.00 -11.76
CA SER A 122 21.64 10.22 -12.94
C SER A 122 23.10 9.79 -12.79
N ARG A 123 23.34 8.48 -12.66
CA ARG A 123 24.68 7.89 -12.59
C ARG A 123 25.33 8.02 -13.97
N LEU A 124 25.87 9.20 -14.28
CA LEU A 124 26.89 9.33 -15.32
C LEU A 124 28.15 8.69 -14.74
N SER A 125 28.48 7.50 -15.25
CA SER A 125 29.77 6.86 -15.02
C SER A 125 30.85 7.72 -15.67
N VAL A 126 31.41 8.66 -14.91
CA VAL A 126 32.67 9.30 -15.29
C VAL A 126 33.78 8.39 -14.78
N SER A 127 34.39 7.66 -15.72
CA SER A 127 35.63 6.91 -15.47
C SER A 127 36.72 7.90 -15.05
N MET A 128 37.06 7.86 -13.77
CA MET A 128 38.17 8.62 -13.20
C MET A 128 39.48 7.98 -13.67
N LYS A 129 39.99 8.39 -14.84
CA LYS A 129 41.40 8.13 -15.19
C LYS A 129 42.28 8.74 -14.11
N SER A 130 43.08 7.91 -13.47
CA SER A 130 44.08 8.32 -12.49
C SER A 130 44.94 9.44 -13.07
N ARG A 131 44.92 10.61 -12.42
CA ARG A 131 45.99 11.59 -12.55
C ARG A 131 46.80 11.50 -11.28
N SER A 132 48.02 10.98 -11.43
CA SER A 132 49.07 11.06 -10.44
C SER A 132 49.30 12.51 -10.03
N TRP A 133 49.32 12.77 -8.73
CA TRP A 133 49.71 14.06 -8.19
C TRP A 133 51.24 14.11 -8.06
N PRO A 134 51.92 15.16 -8.56
CA PRO A 134 53.32 15.37 -8.22
C PRO A 134 53.45 15.86 -6.77
N VAL A 135 54.34 15.22 -6.02
CA VAL A 135 54.67 15.53 -4.63
C VAL A 135 55.43 16.87 -4.57
N PRO A 136 55.02 17.87 -3.77
CA PRO A 136 55.85 19.05 -3.55
C PRO A 136 56.91 18.78 -2.48
N VAL A 137 58.16 18.99 -2.87
CA VAL A 137 59.37 18.94 -2.05
C VAL A 137 59.34 20.00 -0.94
N ARG A 138 59.77 19.60 0.27
CA ARG A 138 59.95 20.48 1.44
C ARG A 138 60.88 21.65 1.13
N ARG A 139 60.55 22.86 1.60
CA ARG A 139 61.54 23.92 1.83
C ARG A 139 61.24 24.65 3.14
N TRP A 140 62.15 24.47 4.10
CA TRP A 140 62.26 25.23 5.33
C TRP A 140 62.59 26.71 5.03
N LEU A 141 62.10 27.63 5.86
CA LEU A 141 62.78 28.90 6.15
C LEU A 141 62.24 29.54 7.44
N LYS A 142 63.17 29.62 8.40
CA LYS A 142 63.33 30.53 9.57
C LYS A 142 62.18 30.71 10.55
#